data_AF-A0A7G3BU80-F1
#
_entry.id   AF-A0A7G3BU80-F1
#
_cell.length_a   1.000
_cell.length_b   1.000
_cell.length_c   1.000
_cell.angle_alpha   90.00
_cell.angle_beta   90.00
_cell.angle_gamma   90.00
#
_symmetry.space_group_name_H-M   'P 1'
#
loop_
_entity.id
_entity.type
_entity.pdbx_description
1 polymer ?
#
loop_
_entity_poly.entity_id
_entity_poly.type
_entity_poly.pdbx_seq_one_letter_code
_entity_poly.pdbx_strand_id
1 'polypeptide(L)' 'MAGVAKKVPYNAEQISKERGAHYEKKLIPFAPNVVRDGNLITGQNPFSARITAEAVIEALNSK' A
#
# COMPACT_ATOMS: atom_id res chain seq x y z
N MET A 1 -7.06 9.88 15.27
CA MET A 1 -5.78 9.14 15.35
C MET A 1 -5.39 9.00 16.82
N ALA A 2 -5.62 7.85 17.45
CA ALA A 2 -5.14 7.61 18.81
C ALA A 2 -3.68 7.11 18.74
N GLY A 3 -2.73 7.91 19.24
CA GLY A 3 -1.34 7.50 19.51
C GLY A 3 -0.33 7.48 18.35
N VAL A 4 -0.72 7.11 17.13
CA VAL A 4 0.24 6.90 16.02
C VAL A 4 0.75 8.23 15.41
N ALA A 5 -0.09 9.26 15.38
CA ALA A 5 0.27 10.57 14.80
C ALA A 5 1.49 11.22 15.46
N LYS A 6 1.75 10.92 16.74
CA LYS A 6 2.93 11.41 17.46
C LYS A 6 4.23 10.70 17.03
N LYS A 7 4.14 9.48 16.48
CA LYS A 7 5.29 8.67 16.04
C LYS A 7 5.53 8.77 14.54
N VAL A 8 4.46 8.99 13.77
CA VAL A 8 4.50 9.11 12.31
C VAL A 8 3.86 10.44 11.94
N PRO A 9 4.65 11.53 11.82
CA PRO A 9 4.14 12.89 11.66
C PRO A 9 3.75 13.19 10.20
N TYR A 10 3.22 12.21 9.48
CA TYR A 10 2.76 12.36 8.10
C TYR A 10 1.61 11.41 7.77
N ASN A 11 0.82 11.76 6.76
CA ASN A 11 -0.23 10.92 6.22
C ASN A 11 0.16 10.45 4.81
N ALA A 12 0.48 9.16 4.68
CA ALA A 12 0.90 8.59 3.40
C ALA A 12 -0.20 8.70 2.32
N GLU A 13 -1.48 8.48 2.66
CA GLU A 13 -2.59 8.63 1.69
C GLU A 13 -2.67 10.06 1.16
N GLN A 14 -2.57 11.05 2.05
CA GLN A 14 -2.63 12.45 1.66
C GLN A 14 -1.46 12.83 0.76
N ILE A 15 -0.22 12.53 1.17
CA ILE A 15 1.00 12.87 0.41
C ILE A 15 1.00 12.19 -0.96
N SER A 16 0.58 10.93 -1.05
CA SER A 16 0.47 10.21 -2.32
C SER A 16 -0.52 10.91 -3.27
N LYS A 17 -1.70 11.30 -2.78
CA LYS A 17 -2.70 12.03 -3.59
C LYS A 17 -2.21 13.42 -4.01
N GLU A 18 -1.57 14.16 -3.12
CA GLU A 18 -0.98 15.48 -3.41
C GLU A 18 0.08 15.40 -4.52
N ARG A 19 0.81 14.28 -4.58
CA ARG A 19 1.80 14.01 -5.64
C ARG A 19 1.18 13.45 -6.93
N GLY A 20 -0.14 13.37 -7.01
CA GLY A 20 -0.87 12.90 -8.20
C GLY A 20 -1.03 11.39 -8.29
N ALA A 21 -0.76 10.62 -7.23
CA ALA A 21 -0.97 9.17 -7.26
C ALA A 21 -2.45 8.81 -7.20
N HIS A 22 -2.84 7.78 -7.96
CA HIS A 22 -4.14 7.12 -7.83
C HIS A 22 -4.12 6.22 -6.59
N TYR A 23 -4.79 6.65 -5.52
CA TYR A 23 -4.78 5.92 -4.25
C TYR A 23 -5.98 4.98 -4.14
N GLU A 24 -5.72 3.69 -3.90
CA GLU A 24 -6.74 2.67 -3.68
C GLU A 24 -6.65 2.05 -2.28
N LYS A 25 -7.80 1.78 -1.67
CA LYS A 25 -7.91 1.08 -0.38
C LYS A 25 -9.17 0.22 -0.32
N LYS A 26 -9.13 -0.85 0.48
CA LYS A 26 -10.34 -1.64 0.77
C LYS A 26 -11.29 -0.87 1.68
N LEU A 27 -12.58 -1.08 1.45
CA LEU A 27 -13.68 -0.55 2.27
C LEU A 27 -13.74 -1.24 3.64
N ILE A 28 -13.40 -2.53 3.69
CA ILE A 28 -13.33 -3.30 4.93
C ILE A 28 -12.01 -2.98 5.64
N PRO A 29 -12.04 -2.48 6.89
CA PRO A 29 -10.84 -2.22 7.66
C PRO A 29 -9.96 -3.46 7.78
N PHE A 30 -8.64 -3.27 7.63
CA PHE A 30 -7.63 -4.33 7.73
C PHE A 30 -7.73 -5.48 6.71
N ALA A 31 -8.66 -5.41 5.74
CA ALA A 31 -8.65 -6.37 4.65
C ALA A 31 -7.33 -6.28 3.86
N PRO A 32 -6.74 -7.41 3.44
CA PRO A 32 -5.55 -7.41 2.60
C PRO A 32 -5.80 -6.67 1.28
N ASN A 33 -4.85 -5.85 0.86
CA ASN A 33 -4.88 -5.17 -0.44
C ASN A 33 -3.47 -5.00 -0.99
N VAL A 34 -3.31 -5.31 -2.29
CA VAL A 34 -2.11 -5.06 -3.06
C VAL A 34 -2.48 -4.27 -4.32
N VAL A 35 -1.66 -3.29 -4.67
CA VAL A 35 -1.79 -2.52 -5.92
C VAL A 35 -0.44 -2.55 -6.62
N ARG A 36 -0.45 -2.85 -7.92
CA ARG A 36 0.73 -2.87 -8.78
C ARG A 36 0.54 -1.90 -9.94
N ASP A 37 1.49 -0.99 -10.10
CA ASP A 37 1.64 -0.12 -11.26
C ASP A 37 3.07 -0.29 -11.82
N GLY A 38 3.20 -1.09 -12.88
CA GLY A 38 4.50 -1.50 -13.42
C GLY A 38 5.38 -2.18 -12.36
N ASN A 39 6.44 -1.47 -11.95
CA ASN A 39 7.40 -1.91 -10.93
C ASN A 39 7.10 -1.34 -9.52
N LEU A 40 6.11 -0.46 -9.37
CA LEU A 40 5.66 0.05 -8.08
C LEU A 40 4.60 -0.89 -7.52
N ILE A 41 4.94 -1.59 -6.44
CA ILE A 41 4.04 -2.53 -5.76
C ILE A 41 3.86 -2.08 -4.32
N THR A 42 2.61 -1.95 -3.89
CA THR A 42 2.26 -1.46 -2.53
C THR A 42 1.29 -2.40 -1.84
N GLY A 43 1.45 -2.52 -0.52
CA GLY A 43 0.54 -3.26 0.36
C GLY A 43 -0.08 -2.34 1.41
N GLN A 44 -1.38 -2.46 1.65
CA GLN A 44 -2.12 -1.50 2.49
C GLN A 44 -1.79 -1.61 3.99
N ASN A 45 -1.59 -2.83 4.49
CA ASN A 45 -1.51 -3.13 5.92
C ASN A 45 -0.72 -4.43 6.19
N PRO A 46 -0.44 -4.79 7.46
CA PRO A 46 0.31 -6.02 7.77
C PRO A 46 -0.30 -7.31 7.20
N PHE A 47 -1.63 -7.41 7.10
CA PHE A 47 -2.30 -8.58 6.50
C PHE A 47 -2.09 -8.67 4.98
N SER A 48 -1.61 -7.60 4.35
CA SER A 48 -1.27 -7.56 2.92
C SER A 48 0.14 -8.08 2.62
N ALA A 49 0.96 -8.39 3.63
CA ALA A 49 2.37 -8.73 3.45
C ALA A 49 2.60 -9.92 2.49
N ARG A 50 1.86 -11.03 2.69
CA ARG A 50 1.97 -12.23 1.84
C ARG A 50 1.64 -11.93 0.38
N ILE A 51 0.47 -11.33 0.12
CA ILE A 51 0.01 -11.03 -1.24
C ILE A 51 0.88 -9.98 -1.94
N THR A 52 1.51 -9.08 -1.17
CA THR A 52 2.47 -8.10 -1.70
C THR A 52 3.76 -8.80 -2.15
N ALA A 53 4.27 -9.74 -1.34
CA ALA A 53 5.44 -10.53 -1.72
C ALA A 53 5.18 -11.41 -2.96
N GLU A 54 4.01 -12.01 -3.04
CA GLU A 54 3.57 -12.78 -4.23
C GLU A 54 3.55 -11.90 -5.49
N ALA A 55 2.96 -10.69 -5.40
CA ALA A 55 2.94 -9.74 -6.51
C ALA A 55 4.35 -9.29 -6.95
N VAL A 56 5.29 -9.17 -6.01
CA VAL A 56 6.71 -8.88 -6.32
C VAL A 56 7.35 -10.04 -7.09
N ILE A 57 7.17 -11.27 -6.62
CA ILE A 57 7.71 -12.46 -7.30
C ILE A 57 7.15 -12.56 -8.72
N GLU A 58 5.84 -12.37 -8.88
CA GLU A 58 5.19 -12.34 -10.19
C GLU A 58 5.79 -11.26 -11.10
N ALA A 59 5.96 -10.04 -10.58
CA ALA A 59 6.55 -8.94 -11.34
C ALA A 59 7.99 -9.19 -11.81
N LEU A 60 8.77 -9.96 -11.04
CA LEU A 60 10.13 -10.35 -11.41
C LEU A 60 10.16 -11.48 -12.43
N ASN A 61 9.17 -12.39 -12.40
CA ASN A 61 9.09 -13.53 -13.31
C ASN A 61 8.44 -13.19 -14.66
N SER A 62 7.64 -12.13 -14.74
CA SER A 62 7.03 -11.66 -15.99
C SER A 62 7.95 -10.75 -16.83
N LYS A 63 9.25 -10.72 -16.55
CA LYS A 63 10.25 -9.96 -17.30
C LYS A 63 10.87 -10.75 -18.44
#